data_AF-A0A447JBP8-F1
#
_entry.id   AF-A0A447JBP8-F1
#
_cell.length_a   1.000
_cell.length_b   1.000
_cell.length_c   1.000
_cell.angle_alpha   90.00
_cell.angle_beta   90.00
_cell.angle_gamma   90.00
#
_symmetry.space_group_name_H-M   'P 1'
#
loop_
_entity.id
_entity.type
_entity.pdbx_description
1 polymer ?
#
loop_
_entity_poly.entity_id
_entity_poly.type
_entity_poly.pdbx_seq_one_letter_code
_entity_poly.pdbx_strand_id
1 'polypeptide(L)'
;MASGRFGVTPAYLVNADVIQIKVAQGAKPGEGGQLPGDKVTPYIAKLRYSVPGVTLISPPPHHDIYSIEDLAQLIFDLKQVNPKAMISVKLVSEPGVGTIATGVAKAYADLITIAGYDGGTGASPLSSVKYAGCPWELGLVETQQALVANGLRHKIRLQVDGGLKTGVDIIKAAILGAESFGFGTGPMVALGCKYLRICHLNNCATGVATQDEKLRKNHYHGLPFKVTNYFEFIAREVRELMASLGVTRLVDLIGRTDLLKELEGFTAKQQKLALSRLLETAEPHPGKALYCTENNPPFDNGVLNAQLLQQAKPFVDARQSKTFWFDIRNTDRSVGASLSGYIAQTHGDQGLASDPIKAHFSGTAGQSFGVWNAGGVELYLTGDANDYVGKGMAGGLIAIRPPVGSAFLSHKASIIGNTCLYGATGGRLYAAGRAGERFGVRNSGAITVVEGIGDNGCEYMTGGIVCVLGKTGVNFGAG
;
A
#
# COMPACT_ATOMS: atom_id res chain seq x y z
N MET A 1 1.35 1.58 -2.45
CA MET A 1 0.18 2.33 -2.01
C MET A 1 0.38 2.92 -0.61
N ALA A 2 0.09 4.21 -0.41
CA ALA A 2 0.24 4.93 0.87
C ALA A 2 -1.02 5.74 1.19
N SER A 3 -1.11 6.32 2.39
CA SER A 3 -2.28 7.06 2.92
C SER A 3 -2.84 8.17 2.02
N GLY A 4 -2.01 8.86 1.23
CA GLY A 4 -2.50 9.88 0.30
C GLY A 4 -3.27 9.35 -0.92
N ARG A 5 -3.13 8.05 -1.24
CA ARG A 5 -3.66 7.39 -2.46
C ARG A 5 -3.33 8.10 -3.78
N PHE A 6 -2.28 8.91 -3.80
CA PHE A 6 -1.88 9.64 -5.00
C PHE A 6 -1.55 8.70 -6.16
N GLY A 7 -2.21 8.92 -7.29
CA GLY A 7 -1.97 8.17 -8.54
C GLY A 7 -2.39 6.70 -8.48
N VAL A 8 -3.19 6.29 -7.49
CA VAL A 8 -3.68 4.92 -7.38
C VAL A 8 -4.93 4.77 -8.23
N THR A 9 -4.81 4.07 -9.36
CA THR A 9 -5.91 3.72 -10.26
C THR A 9 -5.92 2.21 -10.53
N PRO A 10 -7.01 1.65 -11.08
CA PRO A 10 -7.05 0.24 -11.48
C PRO A 10 -5.90 -0.13 -12.42
N ALA A 11 -5.64 0.68 -13.45
CA ALA A 11 -4.53 0.48 -14.38
C ALA A 11 -3.17 0.55 -13.68
N TYR A 12 -2.98 1.45 -12.71
CA TYR A 12 -1.76 1.46 -11.90
C TYR A 12 -1.57 0.15 -11.11
N LEU A 13 -2.64 -0.39 -10.53
CA LEU A 13 -2.59 -1.59 -9.69
C LEU A 13 -2.35 -2.88 -10.50
N VAL A 14 -2.97 -3.03 -11.67
CA VAL A 14 -2.85 -4.25 -12.50
C VAL A 14 -1.53 -4.37 -13.25
N ASN A 15 -0.77 -3.27 -13.34
CA ASN A 15 0.56 -3.23 -13.98
C ASN A 15 1.71 -3.46 -12.99
N ALA A 16 1.42 -3.86 -11.74
CA ALA A 16 2.42 -4.13 -10.71
C ALA A 16 2.61 -5.64 -10.48
N ASP A 17 3.87 -6.08 -10.34
CA ASP A 17 4.20 -7.42 -9.83
C ASP A 17 4.13 -7.50 -8.30
N VAL A 18 4.40 -6.36 -7.63
CA VAL A 18 4.34 -6.22 -6.17
C VAL A 18 3.63 -4.92 -5.82
N ILE A 19 2.60 -5.01 -4.98
CA ILE A 19 1.90 -3.86 -4.44
C ILE A 19 2.25 -3.74 -2.96
N GLN A 20 3.02 -2.71 -2.61
CA GLN A 20 3.41 -2.45 -1.22
C GLN A 20 2.43 -1.50 -0.52
N ILE A 21 1.73 -1.99 0.49
CA ILE A 21 1.00 -1.19 1.49
C ILE A 21 2.05 -0.57 2.42
N LYS A 22 2.21 0.75 2.32
CA LYS A 22 3.16 1.51 3.12
C LYS A 22 2.48 2.01 4.39
N VAL A 23 2.52 1.22 5.45
CA VAL A 23 2.04 1.64 6.78
C VAL A 23 2.94 2.74 7.33
N ALA A 24 4.26 2.56 7.23
CA ALA A 24 5.23 3.50 7.77
C ALA A 24 6.55 3.54 6.98
N GLN A 25 7.46 4.45 7.37
CA GLN A 25 8.85 4.49 6.90
C GLN A 25 9.81 4.88 8.04
N GLY A 26 11.03 4.36 8.03
CA GLY A 26 11.98 4.54 9.13
C GLY A 26 12.27 6.00 9.51
N ALA A 27 12.35 6.89 8.52
CA ALA A 27 12.67 8.32 8.75
C ALA A 27 11.56 9.13 9.45
N LYS A 28 10.33 8.60 9.51
CA LYS A 28 9.16 9.21 10.15
C LYS A 28 8.02 8.18 10.30
N PRO A 29 8.13 7.28 11.29
CA PRO A 29 7.21 6.14 11.39
C PRO A 29 5.77 6.55 11.69
N GLY A 30 5.57 7.53 12.56
CA GLY A 30 4.23 7.99 12.99
C GLY A 30 3.58 9.05 12.10
N GLU A 31 4.08 9.28 10.88
CA GLU A 31 3.64 10.39 10.03
C GLU A 31 3.48 10.01 8.55
N GLY A 32 2.74 10.86 7.83
CA GLY A 32 2.53 10.74 6.39
C GLY A 32 3.70 11.23 5.52
N GLY A 33 3.59 10.94 4.23
CA GLY A 33 4.47 11.50 3.21
C GLY A 33 4.38 13.03 3.14
N GLN A 34 5.48 13.69 2.79
CA GLN A 34 5.52 15.15 2.64
C GLN A 34 6.18 15.48 1.30
N LEU A 35 5.52 16.32 0.52
CA LEU A 35 6.08 16.92 -0.68
C LEU A 35 5.82 18.44 -0.65
N PRO A 36 6.86 19.26 -0.45
CA PRO A 36 6.76 20.72 -0.50
C PRO A 36 6.09 21.21 -1.80
N GLY A 37 5.26 22.24 -1.70
CA GLY A 37 4.42 22.73 -2.79
C GLY A 37 5.19 23.22 -4.02
N ASP A 38 6.39 23.77 -3.82
CA ASP A 38 7.33 24.16 -4.89
C ASP A 38 7.82 22.96 -5.72
N LYS A 39 7.69 21.74 -5.21
CA LYS A 39 7.92 20.47 -5.93
C LYS A 39 6.66 19.89 -6.56
N VAL A 40 5.51 20.53 -6.37
CA VAL A 40 4.23 20.10 -6.94
C VAL A 40 4.00 20.88 -8.24
N THR A 41 4.84 20.59 -9.23
CA THR A 41 4.70 21.16 -10.59
C THR A 41 3.39 20.70 -11.23
N PRO A 42 2.91 21.35 -12.31
CA PRO A 42 1.72 20.89 -13.04
C PRO A 42 1.79 19.41 -13.47
N TYR A 43 2.99 18.93 -13.83
CA TYR A 43 3.21 17.52 -14.13
C TYR A 43 2.98 16.61 -12.92
N ILE A 44 3.58 16.93 -11.76
CA ILE A 44 3.40 16.17 -10.52
C ILE A 44 1.94 16.24 -10.05
N ALA A 45 1.33 17.42 -10.13
CA ALA A 45 -0.06 17.65 -9.76
C ALA A 45 -1.01 16.75 -10.57
N LYS A 46 -0.80 16.67 -11.89
CA LYS A 46 -1.53 15.77 -12.79
C LYS A 46 -1.38 14.31 -12.39
N LEU A 47 -0.16 13.82 -12.16
CA LEU A 47 0.08 12.43 -11.76
C LEU A 47 -0.60 12.06 -10.43
N ARG A 48 -0.75 13.04 -9.55
CA ARG A 48 -1.30 12.85 -8.20
C ARG A 48 -2.78 13.22 -8.09
N TYR A 49 -3.43 13.69 -9.15
CA TYR A 49 -4.78 14.25 -9.10
C TYR A 49 -4.92 15.29 -7.97
N SER A 50 -3.99 16.24 -7.97
CA SER A 50 -3.84 17.29 -6.96
C SER A 50 -3.67 18.66 -7.60
N VAL A 51 -3.57 19.71 -6.77
CA VAL A 51 -3.48 21.09 -7.22
C VAL A 51 -2.01 21.51 -7.37
N PRO A 52 -1.60 22.11 -8.51
CA PRO A 52 -0.24 22.63 -8.67
C PRO A 52 0.15 23.64 -7.60
N GLY A 53 1.37 23.56 -7.08
CA GLY A 53 1.92 24.48 -6.09
C GLY A 53 1.49 24.23 -4.64
N VAL A 54 0.51 23.35 -4.40
CA VAL A 54 0.02 23.06 -3.04
C VAL A 54 0.89 22.01 -2.37
N THR A 55 1.33 22.27 -1.14
CA THR A 55 2.09 21.31 -0.35
C THR A 55 1.23 20.07 -0.06
N LEU A 56 1.77 18.89 -0.35
CA LEU A 56 1.08 17.63 -0.11
C LEU A 56 1.61 16.98 1.17
N ILE A 57 0.84 17.11 2.24
CA ILE A 57 1.02 16.35 3.48
C ILE A 57 0.00 15.22 3.44
N SER A 58 0.48 13.98 3.37
CA SER A 58 -0.42 12.83 3.41
C SER A 58 -0.94 12.65 4.83
N PRO A 59 -2.17 12.14 5.02
CA PRO A 59 -2.65 11.76 6.35
C PRO A 59 -1.65 10.78 6.99
N PRO A 60 -1.41 10.85 8.31
CA PRO A 60 -0.59 9.84 8.98
C PRO A 60 -1.17 8.42 8.83
N PRO A 61 -2.47 8.16 9.11
CA PRO A 61 -3.03 6.83 8.93
C PRO A 61 -3.50 6.61 7.49
N HIS A 62 -3.61 5.33 7.13
CA HIS A 62 -4.51 4.91 6.07
C HIS A 62 -5.94 4.96 6.63
N HIS A 63 -6.84 5.74 6.02
CA HIS A 63 -8.22 5.86 6.55
C HIS A 63 -9.09 4.61 6.35
N ASP A 64 -8.56 3.61 5.64
CA ASP A 64 -9.10 2.27 5.45
C ASP A 64 -8.28 1.19 6.19
N ILE A 65 -7.46 1.59 7.18
CA ILE A 65 -6.73 0.69 8.07
C ILE A 65 -6.73 1.28 9.49
N TYR A 66 -7.74 0.94 10.29
CA TYR A 66 -7.77 1.28 11.71
C TYR A 66 -7.52 0.07 12.62
N SER A 67 -7.44 -1.11 12.03
CA SER A 67 -7.30 -2.39 12.72
C SER A 67 -6.60 -3.41 11.81
N ILE A 68 -6.34 -4.60 12.35
CA ILE A 68 -5.70 -5.67 11.57
C ILE A 68 -6.66 -6.29 10.54
N GLU A 69 -7.94 -6.33 10.87
CA GLU A 69 -9.02 -6.77 9.99
C GLU A 69 -9.23 -5.80 8.82
N ASP A 70 -9.05 -4.50 9.02
CA ASP A 70 -9.05 -3.52 7.93
C ASP A 70 -7.84 -3.70 7.00
N LEU A 71 -6.66 -3.99 7.56
CA LEU A 71 -5.49 -4.34 6.74
C LEU A 71 -5.76 -5.59 5.90
N ALA A 72 -6.37 -6.63 6.51
CA ALA A 72 -6.78 -7.83 5.80
C ALA A 72 -7.78 -7.52 4.68
N GLN A 73 -8.74 -6.61 4.92
CA GLN A 73 -9.68 -6.16 3.92
C GLN A 73 -8.98 -5.46 2.75
N LEU A 74 -8.00 -4.60 3.02
CA LEU A 74 -7.24 -3.95 1.95
C LEU A 74 -6.37 -4.93 1.17
N ILE A 75 -5.73 -5.89 1.85
CA ILE A 75 -4.97 -6.96 1.16
C ILE A 75 -5.91 -7.75 0.25
N PHE A 76 -7.11 -8.06 0.74
CA PHE A 76 -8.15 -8.70 -0.06
C PHE A 76 -8.56 -7.85 -1.27
N ASP A 77 -8.85 -6.56 -1.09
CA ASP A 77 -9.18 -5.62 -2.19
C ASP A 77 -8.11 -5.63 -3.30
N LEU A 78 -6.83 -5.63 -2.90
CA LEU A 78 -5.70 -5.63 -3.83
C LEU A 78 -5.55 -6.96 -4.58
N LYS A 79 -5.73 -8.09 -3.89
CA LYS A 79 -5.71 -9.42 -4.52
C LYS A 79 -6.92 -9.64 -5.45
N GLN A 80 -8.06 -9.02 -5.16
CA GLN A 80 -9.24 -9.08 -6.04
C GLN A 80 -9.03 -8.31 -7.35
N VAL A 81 -8.41 -7.12 -7.32
CA VAL A 81 -8.15 -6.32 -8.55
C VAL A 81 -6.94 -6.84 -9.33
N ASN A 82 -5.89 -7.30 -8.66
CA ASN A 82 -4.71 -7.89 -9.30
C ASN A 82 -4.31 -9.20 -8.59
N PRO A 83 -4.88 -10.34 -9.00
CA PRO A 83 -4.57 -11.63 -8.39
C PRO A 83 -3.16 -12.15 -8.69
N LYS A 84 -2.40 -11.50 -9.58
CA LYS A 84 -1.02 -11.88 -9.92
C LYS A 84 0.02 -11.17 -9.06
N ALA A 85 -0.34 -10.04 -8.45
CA ALA A 85 0.60 -9.26 -7.66
C ALA A 85 0.81 -9.86 -6.26
N MET A 86 2.06 -9.83 -5.79
CA MET A 86 2.37 -10.05 -4.38
C MET A 86 2.01 -8.80 -3.57
N ILE A 87 1.39 -8.99 -2.41
CA ILE A 87 1.07 -7.89 -1.51
C ILE A 87 2.13 -7.78 -0.42
N SER A 88 2.81 -6.63 -0.40
CA SER A 88 3.82 -6.29 0.60
C SER A 88 3.25 -5.37 1.65
N VAL A 89 3.59 -5.57 2.92
CA VAL A 89 3.32 -4.61 3.99
C VAL A 89 4.64 -4.07 4.53
N LYS A 90 4.83 -2.76 4.43
CA LYS A 90 6.02 -2.08 4.94
C LYS A 90 5.78 -1.52 6.32
N LEU A 91 6.45 -2.12 7.30
CA LEU A 91 6.50 -1.74 8.70
C LEU A 91 7.84 -1.06 9.01
N VAL A 92 7.94 -0.47 10.20
CA VAL A 92 9.18 0.06 10.75
C VAL A 92 9.56 -0.79 11.95
N SER A 93 10.86 -1.03 12.12
CA SER A 93 11.40 -1.68 13.30
C SER A 93 11.08 -0.87 14.55
N GLU A 94 10.36 -1.50 15.48
CA GLU A 94 10.08 -1.03 16.83
C GLU A 94 9.73 -2.24 17.72
N PRO A 95 9.84 -2.14 19.06
CA PRO A 95 9.44 -3.23 19.94
C PRO A 95 7.98 -3.63 19.71
N GLY A 96 7.72 -4.92 19.49
CA GLY A 96 6.38 -5.45 19.21
C GLY A 96 6.07 -5.63 17.72
N VAL A 97 6.97 -5.21 16.82
CA VAL A 97 6.80 -5.39 15.37
C VAL A 97 6.64 -6.87 14.98
N GLY A 98 7.24 -7.80 15.73
CA GLY A 98 7.09 -9.23 15.48
C GLY A 98 5.66 -9.70 15.72
N THR A 99 5.00 -9.19 16.76
CA THR A 99 3.58 -9.46 17.02
C THR A 99 2.72 -8.93 15.87
N ILE A 100 2.94 -7.69 15.45
CA ILE A 100 2.25 -7.07 14.32
C ILE A 100 2.46 -7.90 13.04
N ALA A 101 3.70 -8.35 12.78
CA ALA A 101 4.03 -9.16 11.61
C ALA A 101 3.26 -10.49 11.58
N THR A 102 3.00 -11.12 12.73
CA THR A 102 2.14 -12.32 12.76
C THR A 102 0.69 -12.01 12.39
N GLY A 103 0.17 -10.85 12.81
CA GLY A 103 -1.14 -10.36 12.38
C GLY A 103 -1.17 -10.10 10.87
N VAL A 104 -0.15 -9.43 10.34
CA VAL A 104 0.01 -9.16 8.90
C VAL A 104 0.07 -10.45 8.08
N ALA A 105 0.76 -11.47 8.58
CA ALA A 105 0.79 -12.78 7.94
C ALA A 105 -0.59 -13.45 7.93
N LYS A 106 -1.34 -13.38 9.04
CA LYS A 106 -2.73 -13.87 9.12
C LYS A 106 -3.71 -13.04 8.28
N ALA A 107 -3.36 -11.78 7.99
CA ALA A 107 -4.06 -10.90 7.07
C ALA A 107 -3.73 -11.18 5.58
N TYR A 108 -2.99 -12.26 5.31
CA TYR A 108 -2.72 -12.79 3.97
C TYR A 108 -1.74 -11.96 3.12
N ALA A 109 -0.86 -11.17 3.75
CA ALA A 109 0.26 -10.55 3.03
C ALA A 109 1.25 -11.62 2.53
N ASP A 110 1.94 -11.34 1.42
CA ASP A 110 2.93 -12.26 0.83
C ASP A 110 4.37 -11.85 1.21
N LEU A 111 4.59 -10.54 1.42
CA LEU A 111 5.88 -9.96 1.78
C LEU A 111 5.72 -9.02 2.99
N ILE A 112 6.63 -9.09 3.95
CA ILE A 112 6.74 -8.10 5.03
C ILE A 112 8.08 -7.40 4.89
N THR A 113 8.07 -6.08 4.83
CA THR A 113 9.27 -5.25 4.85
C THR A 113 9.47 -4.64 6.22
N ILE A 114 10.59 -4.94 6.87
CA ILE A 114 11.01 -4.28 8.12
C ILE A 114 12.00 -3.18 7.78
N ALA A 115 11.60 -1.93 7.97
CA ALA A 115 12.45 -0.76 7.74
C ALA A 115 13.16 -0.30 9.01
N GLY A 116 14.48 -0.11 8.96
CA GLY A 116 15.26 0.51 10.03
C GLY A 116 15.08 2.02 10.12
N TYR A 117 15.33 2.59 11.30
CA TYR A 117 15.29 4.04 11.56
C TYR A 117 16.20 4.87 10.63
N ASP A 118 17.25 4.25 10.09
CA ASP A 118 18.27 4.85 9.25
C ASP A 118 17.90 4.91 7.75
N GLY A 119 16.63 4.63 7.42
CA GLY A 119 16.05 4.85 6.10
C GLY A 119 16.12 6.32 5.66
N GLY A 120 16.38 6.55 4.36
CA GLY A 120 16.43 7.90 3.78
C GLY A 120 15.03 8.54 3.63
N THR A 121 15.01 9.86 3.47
CA THR A 121 13.78 10.62 3.14
C THR A 121 14.08 11.87 2.33
N GLY A 122 13.13 12.28 1.48
CA GLY A 122 13.19 13.54 0.75
C GLY A 122 12.80 14.75 1.60
N ALA A 123 11.89 14.58 2.56
CA ALA A 123 11.39 15.61 3.47
C ALA A 123 10.79 14.96 4.73
N SER A 124 11.21 15.40 5.91
CA SER A 124 10.74 14.90 7.21
C SER A 124 11.13 15.89 8.31
N PRO A 125 10.36 16.00 9.41
CA PRO A 125 10.81 16.69 10.61
C PRO A 125 12.13 16.10 11.13
N LEU A 126 13.03 16.98 11.58
CA LEU A 126 14.33 16.54 12.11
C LEU A 126 14.17 15.68 13.36
N SER A 127 13.16 15.97 14.19
CA SER A 127 12.81 15.18 15.37
C SER A 127 12.57 13.71 14.99
N SER A 128 11.73 13.46 13.99
CA SER A 128 11.36 12.11 13.55
C SER A 128 12.56 11.36 12.97
N VAL A 129 13.41 12.04 12.18
CA VAL A 129 14.64 11.45 11.62
C VAL A 129 15.65 11.06 12.71
N LYS A 130 15.65 11.73 13.86
CA LYS A 130 16.64 11.53 14.93
C LYS A 130 16.15 10.65 16.06
N TYR A 131 14.85 10.60 16.30
CA TYR A 131 14.29 10.07 17.56
C TYR A 131 13.15 9.07 17.37
N ALA A 132 12.79 8.69 16.14
CA ALA A 132 11.75 7.71 15.89
C ALA A 132 12.27 6.49 15.10
N GLY A 133 11.79 5.30 15.47
CA GLY A 133 12.19 4.02 14.90
C GLY A 133 13.39 3.36 15.61
N CYS A 134 13.60 2.08 15.33
CA CYS A 134 14.70 1.28 15.86
C CYS A 134 15.61 0.72 14.74
N PRO A 135 16.82 0.21 15.07
CA PRO A 135 17.66 -0.52 14.13
C PRO A 135 16.91 -1.68 13.49
N TRP A 136 17.16 -1.94 12.21
CA TRP A 136 16.46 -3.00 11.49
C TRP A 136 16.81 -4.39 12.03
N GLU A 137 18.01 -4.56 12.61
CA GLU A 137 18.46 -5.82 13.20
C GLU A 137 17.49 -6.30 14.29
N LEU A 138 17.03 -5.39 15.15
CA LEU A 138 16.11 -5.71 16.25
C LEU A 138 14.75 -6.18 15.71
N GLY A 139 14.13 -5.37 14.84
CA GLY A 139 12.82 -5.67 14.29
C GLY A 139 12.82 -6.88 13.36
N LEU A 140 13.91 -7.10 12.61
CA LEU A 140 14.06 -8.25 11.73
C LEU A 140 14.12 -9.55 12.54
N VAL A 141 14.95 -9.60 13.58
CA VAL A 141 15.05 -10.78 14.46
C VAL A 141 13.74 -11.04 15.17
N GLU A 142 13.11 -10.01 15.76
CA GLU A 142 11.82 -10.16 16.43
C GLU A 142 10.75 -10.71 15.47
N THR A 143 10.72 -10.20 14.24
CA THR A 143 9.80 -10.66 13.19
C THR A 143 10.08 -12.10 12.78
N GLN A 144 11.34 -12.46 12.53
CA GLN A 144 11.76 -13.82 12.21
C GLN A 144 11.29 -14.79 13.30
N GLN A 145 11.65 -14.50 14.55
CA GLN A 145 11.32 -15.36 15.70
C GLN A 145 9.81 -15.48 15.90
N ALA A 146 9.07 -14.37 15.87
CA ALA A 146 7.61 -14.40 16.06
C ALA A 146 6.89 -15.19 14.97
N LEU A 147 7.28 -15.03 13.70
CA LEU A 147 6.70 -15.77 12.58
C LEU A 147 7.03 -17.26 12.64
N VAL A 148 8.24 -17.62 13.05
CA VAL A 148 8.65 -19.03 13.20
C VAL A 148 7.89 -19.68 14.36
N ALA A 149 7.85 -19.03 15.52
CA ALA A 149 7.16 -19.53 16.72
C ALA A 149 5.65 -19.74 16.48
N ASN A 150 5.02 -18.91 15.64
CA ASN A 150 3.61 -19.06 15.26
C ASN A 150 3.39 -20.00 14.06
N GLY A 151 4.45 -20.58 13.50
CA GLY A 151 4.37 -21.45 12.34
C GLY A 151 3.82 -20.75 11.09
N LEU A 152 4.17 -19.47 10.90
CA LEU A 152 3.74 -18.63 9.77
C LEU A 152 4.89 -18.26 8.83
N ARG A 153 6.14 -18.42 9.26
CA ARG A 153 7.33 -17.93 8.53
C ARG A 153 7.45 -18.41 7.08
N HIS A 154 7.12 -19.67 6.83
CA HIS A 154 7.16 -20.31 5.50
C HIS A 154 6.20 -19.69 4.45
N LYS A 155 5.23 -18.86 4.87
CA LYS A 155 4.27 -18.18 3.98
C LYS A 155 4.63 -16.75 3.63
N ILE A 156 5.65 -16.20 4.28
CA ILE A 156 5.98 -14.78 4.22
C ILE A 156 7.39 -14.63 3.74
N ARG A 157 7.59 -13.87 2.66
CA ARG A 157 8.93 -13.40 2.32
C ARG A 157 9.28 -12.21 3.22
N LEU A 158 10.42 -12.25 3.88
CA LEU A 158 10.90 -11.12 4.68
C LEU A 158 11.86 -10.25 3.88
N GLN A 159 11.55 -8.96 3.81
CA GLN A 159 12.42 -7.94 3.26
C GLN A 159 12.93 -7.03 4.37
N VAL A 160 14.15 -6.56 4.25
CA VAL A 160 14.69 -5.52 5.13
C VAL A 160 15.22 -4.36 4.31
N ASP A 161 15.01 -3.14 4.81
CA ASP A 161 15.71 -1.94 4.34
C ASP A 161 16.07 -1.03 5.51
N GLY A 162 16.89 -0.01 5.24
CA GLY A 162 17.47 0.84 6.28
C GLY A 162 18.99 0.79 6.21
N GLY A 163 19.59 1.80 5.58
CA GLY A 163 21.03 1.98 5.55
C GLY A 163 21.89 0.85 4.96
N LEU A 164 21.34 -0.17 4.29
CA LEU A 164 22.14 -1.21 3.62
C LEU A 164 23.05 -0.59 2.54
N LYS A 165 24.35 -0.91 2.60
CA LYS A 165 25.38 -0.34 1.72
C LYS A 165 26.37 -1.36 1.17
N THR A 166 26.52 -2.51 1.81
CA THR A 166 27.63 -3.45 1.55
C THR A 166 27.13 -4.89 1.43
N GLY A 167 27.97 -5.77 0.88
CA GLY A 167 27.71 -7.21 0.90
C GLY A 167 27.62 -7.77 2.32
N VAL A 168 28.43 -7.26 3.25
CA VAL A 168 28.36 -7.65 4.68
C VAL A 168 26.98 -7.35 5.29
N ASP A 169 26.36 -6.22 4.96
CA ASP A 169 25.02 -5.88 5.45
C ASP A 169 23.99 -6.92 4.97
N ILE A 170 24.09 -7.34 3.71
CA ILE A 170 23.21 -8.37 3.12
C ILE A 170 23.43 -9.72 3.81
N ILE A 171 24.68 -10.15 4.02
CA ILE A 171 25.00 -11.42 4.67
C ILE A 171 24.42 -11.45 6.09
N LYS A 172 24.62 -10.38 6.86
CA LYS A 172 24.06 -10.26 8.21
C LYS A 172 22.54 -10.28 8.19
N ALA A 173 21.92 -9.49 7.32
CA ALA A 173 20.47 -9.46 7.16
C ALA A 173 19.90 -10.84 6.77
N ALA A 174 20.57 -11.56 5.86
CA ALA A 174 20.17 -12.90 5.46
C ALA A 174 20.22 -13.85 6.67
N ILE A 175 21.34 -13.88 7.39
CA ILE A 175 21.51 -14.69 8.60
C ILE A 175 20.41 -14.41 9.63
N LEU A 176 20.07 -13.15 9.84
CA LEU A 176 19.02 -12.73 10.78
C LEU A 176 17.59 -12.99 10.30
N GLY A 177 17.39 -13.47 9.06
CA GLY A 177 16.10 -13.96 8.57
C GLY A 177 15.56 -13.31 7.29
N ALA A 178 16.25 -12.33 6.69
CA ALA A 178 15.79 -11.65 5.49
C ALA A 178 16.03 -12.48 4.20
N GLU A 179 15.09 -12.37 3.25
CA GLU A 179 15.15 -12.99 1.92
C GLU A 179 15.31 -11.94 0.81
N SER A 180 15.01 -10.69 1.11
CA SER A 180 15.05 -9.58 0.16
C SER A 180 15.60 -8.31 0.82
N PHE A 181 16.30 -7.49 0.05
CA PHE A 181 17.08 -6.36 0.56
C PHE A 181 16.74 -5.10 -0.22
N GLY A 182 16.19 -4.10 0.46
CA GLY A 182 15.78 -2.83 -0.13
C GLY A 182 16.89 -1.78 -0.06
N PHE A 183 17.12 -1.09 -1.17
CA PHE A 183 18.13 -0.04 -1.28
C PHE A 183 17.51 1.27 -1.77
N GLY A 184 17.80 2.36 -1.07
CA GLY A 184 17.43 3.71 -1.49
C GLY A 184 18.64 4.61 -1.73
N THR A 185 19.33 4.97 -0.65
CA THR A 185 20.42 5.95 -0.70
C THR A 185 21.63 5.49 -1.53
N GLY A 186 22.06 4.23 -1.42
CA GLY A 186 23.22 3.70 -2.18
C GLY A 186 23.06 3.90 -3.70
N PRO A 187 21.98 3.37 -4.31
CA PRO A 187 21.68 3.61 -5.73
C PRO A 187 21.54 5.10 -6.10
N MET A 188 20.94 5.92 -5.22
CA MET A 188 20.86 7.37 -5.47
C MET A 188 22.25 8.03 -5.53
N VAL A 189 23.19 7.59 -4.69
CA VAL A 189 24.60 8.04 -4.74
C VAL A 189 25.28 7.57 -6.02
N ALA A 190 25.06 6.32 -6.43
CA ALA A 190 25.56 5.81 -7.73
C ALA A 190 25.02 6.63 -8.92
N LEU A 191 23.78 7.12 -8.84
CA LEU A 191 23.18 8.02 -9.83
C LEU A 191 23.70 9.46 -9.77
N GLY A 192 24.46 9.84 -8.74
CA GLY A 192 25.13 11.14 -8.65
C GLY A 192 24.74 11.99 -7.44
N CYS A 193 23.92 11.50 -6.51
CA CYS A 193 23.66 12.21 -5.25
C CYS A 193 24.97 12.48 -4.50
N LYS A 194 25.21 13.74 -4.11
CA LYS A 194 26.37 14.16 -3.30
C LYS A 194 26.06 14.31 -1.81
N TYR A 195 24.92 13.79 -1.38
CA TYR A 195 24.50 13.73 0.03
C TYR A 195 24.45 15.10 0.74
N LEU A 196 24.06 16.15 0.00
CA LEU A 196 23.97 17.53 0.51
C LEU A 196 22.78 17.78 1.46
N ARG A 197 21.83 16.83 1.55
CA ARG A 197 20.64 16.88 2.43
C ARG A 197 19.69 18.07 2.23
N ILE A 198 19.73 18.67 1.03
CA ILE A 198 18.83 19.75 0.59
C ILE A 198 17.65 19.24 -0.25
N CYS A 199 17.30 17.94 -0.14
CA CYS A 199 16.28 17.29 -0.98
C CYS A 199 14.89 17.95 -0.89
N HIS A 200 14.57 18.55 0.26
CA HIS A 200 13.30 19.22 0.54
C HIS A 200 13.24 20.65 -0.02
N LEU A 201 14.38 21.27 -0.35
CA LEU A 201 14.49 22.67 -0.81
C LEU A 201 14.35 22.84 -2.33
N ASN A 202 14.10 21.74 -3.05
CA ASN A 202 13.97 21.73 -4.51
C ASN A 202 15.19 22.26 -5.30
N ASN A 203 16.33 22.46 -4.65
CA ASN A 203 17.54 23.03 -5.25
C ASN A 203 18.71 22.02 -5.33
N CYS A 204 18.39 20.74 -5.57
CA CYS A 204 19.39 19.67 -5.64
C CYS A 204 20.43 19.95 -6.72
N ALA A 205 21.67 20.23 -6.31
CA ALA A 205 22.79 20.62 -7.18
C ALA A 205 23.17 19.58 -8.25
N THR A 206 22.67 18.35 -8.14
CA THR A 206 22.95 17.25 -9.09
C THR A 206 21.70 16.77 -9.83
N GLY A 207 20.61 17.54 -9.80
CA GLY A 207 19.39 17.21 -10.54
C GLY A 207 18.64 15.96 -10.06
N VAL A 208 19.03 15.33 -8.93
CA VAL A 208 18.44 14.07 -8.44
C VAL A 208 17.10 14.31 -7.73
N ALA A 209 17.09 15.15 -6.70
CA ALA A 209 15.94 15.32 -5.81
C ALA A 209 15.25 16.69 -5.99
N THR A 210 15.02 17.11 -7.22
CA THR A 210 14.44 18.42 -7.59
C THR A 210 13.43 18.27 -8.73
N GLN A 211 12.48 19.19 -8.82
CA GLN A 211 11.57 19.36 -9.95
C GLN A 211 11.92 20.58 -10.82
N ASP A 212 12.88 21.40 -10.39
CA ASP A 212 13.43 22.49 -11.20
C ASP A 212 13.97 21.95 -12.53
N GLU A 213 13.48 22.52 -13.63
CA GLU A 213 13.78 22.03 -14.97
C GLU A 213 15.24 22.24 -15.35
N LYS A 214 15.83 23.40 -14.99
CA LYS A 214 17.23 23.72 -15.27
C LYS A 214 18.15 22.78 -14.52
N LEU A 215 17.87 22.51 -13.25
CA LEU A 215 18.65 21.58 -12.42
C LEU A 215 18.58 20.15 -12.94
N ARG A 216 17.38 19.66 -13.30
CA ARG A 216 17.24 18.32 -13.90
C ARG A 216 17.93 18.23 -15.25
N LYS A 217 17.71 19.19 -16.14
CA LYS A 217 18.26 19.17 -17.51
C LYS A 217 19.78 19.28 -17.54
N ASN A 218 20.35 20.16 -16.72
CA ASN A 218 21.78 20.50 -16.83
C ASN A 218 22.68 19.73 -15.87
N HIS A 219 22.15 19.20 -14.75
CA HIS A 219 22.97 18.61 -13.68
C HIS A 219 22.67 17.15 -13.37
N TYR A 220 21.59 16.56 -13.91
CA TYR A 220 21.36 15.12 -13.79
C TYR A 220 22.20 14.37 -14.83
N HIS A 221 23.17 13.58 -14.35
CA HIS A 221 24.04 12.73 -15.18
C HIS A 221 23.99 11.26 -14.75
N GLY A 222 22.87 10.85 -14.11
CA GLY A 222 22.63 9.48 -13.70
C GLY A 222 22.27 8.62 -14.92
N LEU A 223 22.96 7.50 -15.09
CA LEU A 223 22.74 6.55 -16.19
C LEU A 223 22.40 5.18 -15.61
N PRO A 224 21.49 4.41 -16.24
CA PRO A 224 21.07 3.10 -15.72
C PRO A 224 22.23 2.18 -15.35
N PHE A 225 23.27 2.10 -16.20
CA PHE A 225 24.42 1.22 -15.96
C PHE A 225 25.17 1.52 -14.65
N LYS A 226 25.12 2.76 -14.14
CA LYS A 226 25.78 3.10 -12.86
C LYS A 226 25.13 2.35 -11.70
N VAL A 227 23.82 2.19 -11.73
CA VAL A 227 23.06 1.42 -10.73
C VAL A 227 23.22 -0.07 -10.97
N THR A 228 23.24 -0.51 -12.23
CA THR A 228 23.56 -1.91 -12.57
C THR A 228 24.91 -2.30 -11.99
N ASN A 229 25.97 -1.53 -12.26
CA ASN A 229 27.31 -1.80 -11.73
C ASN A 229 27.33 -1.78 -10.20
N TYR A 230 26.61 -0.85 -9.56
CA TYR A 230 26.48 -0.83 -8.09
C TYR A 230 25.94 -2.18 -7.57
N PHE A 231 24.85 -2.68 -8.14
CA PHE A 231 24.28 -3.96 -7.72
C PHE A 231 25.13 -5.16 -8.11
N GLU A 232 25.84 -5.12 -9.24
CA GLU A 232 26.79 -6.16 -9.63
C GLU A 232 27.95 -6.27 -8.63
N PHE A 233 28.48 -5.13 -8.15
CA PHE A 233 29.53 -5.11 -7.14
C PHE A 233 29.04 -5.63 -5.79
N ILE A 234 27.85 -5.20 -5.36
CA ILE A 234 27.22 -5.72 -4.14
C ILE A 234 26.99 -7.24 -4.25
N ALA A 235 26.44 -7.71 -5.37
CA ALA A 235 26.22 -9.13 -5.59
C ALA A 235 27.54 -9.92 -5.63
N ARG A 236 28.61 -9.36 -6.19
CA ARG A 236 29.94 -9.97 -6.18
C ARG A 236 30.48 -10.10 -4.75
N GLU A 237 30.44 -9.03 -3.97
CA GLU A 237 30.88 -9.04 -2.57
C GLU A 237 30.10 -10.07 -1.75
N VAL A 238 28.77 -10.14 -1.93
CA VAL A 238 27.93 -11.18 -1.29
C VAL A 238 28.41 -12.58 -1.64
N ARG A 239 28.68 -12.87 -2.93
CA ARG A 239 29.18 -14.20 -3.34
C ARG A 239 30.56 -14.52 -2.76
N GLU A 240 31.45 -13.54 -2.67
CA GLU A 240 32.79 -13.70 -2.07
C GLU A 240 32.69 -14.01 -0.57
N LEU A 241 31.79 -13.32 0.15
CA LEU A 241 31.51 -13.59 1.56
C LEU A 241 30.79 -14.93 1.77
N MET A 242 29.85 -15.30 0.90
CA MET A 242 29.23 -16.63 0.94
C MET A 242 30.26 -17.74 0.74
N ALA A 243 31.20 -17.56 -0.20
CA ALA A 243 32.27 -18.51 -0.45
C ALA A 243 33.21 -18.66 0.76
N SER A 244 33.54 -17.56 1.45
CA SER A 244 34.35 -17.63 2.68
C SER A 244 33.64 -18.30 3.85
N LEU A 245 32.31 -18.25 3.88
CA LEU A 245 31.47 -18.99 4.82
C LEU A 245 31.20 -20.45 4.40
N GLY A 246 31.66 -20.87 3.22
CA GLY A 246 31.40 -22.21 2.67
C GLY A 246 29.95 -22.44 2.21
N VAL A 247 29.22 -21.37 1.88
CA VAL A 247 27.80 -21.41 1.49
C VAL A 247 27.65 -21.10 0.00
N THR A 248 26.85 -21.87 -0.72
CA THR A 248 26.67 -21.71 -2.18
C THR A 248 25.37 -21.01 -2.57
N ARG A 249 24.32 -21.09 -1.75
CA ARG A 249 23.02 -20.45 -2.01
C ARG A 249 22.66 -19.50 -0.88
N LEU A 250 22.17 -18.31 -1.23
CA LEU A 250 21.84 -17.28 -0.23
C LEU A 250 20.77 -17.76 0.77
N VAL A 251 19.82 -18.57 0.31
CA VAL A 251 18.77 -19.16 1.13
C VAL A 251 19.32 -20.02 2.28
N ASP A 252 20.51 -20.63 2.10
CA ASP A 252 21.13 -21.48 3.11
C ASP A 252 21.75 -20.68 4.27
N LEU A 253 21.84 -19.35 4.14
CA LEU A 253 22.18 -18.46 5.25
C LEU A 253 20.97 -18.14 6.13
N ILE A 254 19.75 -18.28 5.65
CA ILE A 254 18.59 -17.66 6.27
C ILE A 254 18.26 -18.34 7.61
N GLY A 255 18.35 -17.57 8.70
CA GLY A 255 18.16 -18.05 10.06
C GLY A 255 19.37 -18.77 10.67
N ARG A 256 20.53 -18.81 9.99
CA ARG A 256 21.78 -19.43 10.48
C ARG A 256 22.55 -18.53 11.44
N THR A 257 21.92 -18.16 12.55
CA THR A 257 22.51 -17.24 13.55
C THR A 257 23.78 -17.79 14.18
N ASP A 258 24.03 -19.10 14.08
CA ASP A 258 25.29 -19.76 14.44
C ASP A 258 26.52 -19.24 13.67
N LEU A 259 26.33 -18.62 12.50
CA LEU A 259 27.39 -18.02 11.70
C LEU A 259 27.80 -16.61 12.20
N LEU A 260 27.11 -16.09 13.20
CA LEU A 260 27.44 -14.81 13.84
C LEU A 260 27.96 -15.02 15.25
N LYS A 261 28.95 -14.21 15.63
CA LYS A 261 29.46 -14.15 16.99
C LYS A 261 29.48 -12.71 17.47
N GLU A 262 29.01 -12.49 18.68
CA GLU A 262 29.15 -11.21 19.38
C GLU A 262 30.63 -10.94 19.67
N LEU A 263 31.10 -9.75 19.27
CA LEU A 263 32.44 -9.28 19.56
C LEU A 263 32.42 -8.41 20.82
N GLU A 264 33.52 -8.42 21.57
CA GLU A 264 33.66 -7.54 22.72
C GLU A 264 33.62 -6.06 22.29
N GLY A 265 32.93 -5.24 23.08
CA GLY A 265 32.82 -3.81 22.84
C GLY A 265 34.17 -3.09 23.05
N PHE A 266 34.51 -2.17 22.14
CA PHE A 266 35.71 -1.34 22.24
C PHE A 266 35.59 -0.23 23.30
N THR A 267 34.37 0.13 23.69
CA THR A 267 34.10 1.20 24.66
C THR A 267 33.32 0.68 25.87
N ALA A 268 33.45 1.36 27.00
CA ALA A 268 32.67 1.06 28.21
C ALA A 268 31.15 1.16 28.01
N LYS A 269 30.68 1.86 26.97
CA LYS A 269 29.25 1.88 26.58
C LYS A 269 28.87 0.63 25.78
N GLN A 270 29.69 0.23 24.82
CA GLN A 270 29.46 -0.97 24.01
C GLN A 270 29.52 -2.25 24.84
N GLN A 271 30.41 -2.33 25.83
CA GLN A 271 30.52 -3.47 26.75
C GLN A 271 29.27 -3.69 27.64
N LYS A 272 28.34 -2.72 27.66
CA LYS A 272 27.05 -2.83 28.37
C LYS A 272 25.92 -3.33 27.47
N LEU A 273 26.16 -3.52 26.18
CA LEU A 273 25.19 -4.09 25.26
C LEU A 273 25.18 -5.61 25.43
N ALA A 274 24.00 -6.20 25.42
CA ALA A 274 23.82 -7.65 25.40
C ALA A 274 23.18 -8.04 24.07
N LEU A 275 24.01 -8.41 23.08
CA LEU A 275 23.54 -8.72 21.72
C LEU A 275 23.27 -10.21 21.51
N SER A 276 23.71 -11.07 22.43
CA SER A 276 23.49 -12.53 22.39
C SER A 276 22.05 -12.93 22.10
N ARG A 277 21.05 -12.18 22.60
CA ARG A 277 19.62 -12.45 22.33
C ARG A 277 19.23 -12.32 20.86
N LEU A 278 19.97 -11.53 20.07
CA LEU A 278 19.76 -11.40 18.63
C LEU A 278 20.19 -12.65 17.86
N LEU A 279 21.00 -13.50 18.49
CA LEU A 279 21.57 -14.70 17.87
C LEU A 279 20.83 -15.97 18.30
N GLU A 280 19.74 -15.84 19.06
CA GLU A 280 18.89 -16.97 19.42
C GLU A 280 18.19 -17.54 18.17
N THR A 281 18.49 -18.79 17.85
CA THR A 281 17.92 -19.50 16.70
C THR A 281 16.46 -19.86 17.00
N ALA A 282 15.55 -19.43 16.14
CA ALA A 282 14.15 -19.87 16.21
C ALA A 282 14.00 -21.28 15.64
N GLU A 283 13.38 -22.19 16.39
CA GLU A 283 13.08 -23.54 15.91
C GLU A 283 11.73 -23.57 15.17
N PRO A 284 11.70 -24.00 13.90
CA PRO A 284 10.44 -24.11 13.17
C PRO A 284 9.61 -25.29 13.65
N HIS A 285 8.28 -25.15 13.56
CA HIS A 285 7.37 -26.28 13.74
C HIS A 285 7.72 -27.42 12.76
N PRO A 286 7.48 -28.69 13.11
CA PRO A 286 7.76 -29.83 12.23
C PRO A 286 7.21 -29.63 10.82
N GLY A 287 8.08 -29.81 9.81
CA GLY A 287 7.72 -29.69 8.39
C GLY A 287 7.65 -28.25 7.84
N LYS A 288 7.88 -27.21 8.65
CA LYS A 288 7.88 -25.81 8.18
C LYS A 288 9.30 -25.27 7.99
N ALA A 289 9.47 -24.40 7.01
CA ALA A 289 10.75 -23.74 6.70
C ALA A 289 10.97 -22.44 7.49
N LEU A 290 12.24 -22.04 7.62
CA LEU A 290 12.68 -20.76 8.19
C LEU A 290 12.63 -19.58 7.21
N TYR A 291 12.28 -19.85 5.96
CA TYR A 291 12.17 -18.91 4.85
C TYR A 291 10.90 -19.21 4.02
N CYS A 292 10.51 -18.31 3.11
CA CYS A 292 9.27 -18.44 2.34
C CYS A 292 9.36 -19.61 1.35
N THR A 293 8.45 -20.57 1.46
CA THR A 293 8.30 -21.73 0.56
C THR A 293 6.89 -21.87 -0.01
N GLU A 294 5.91 -21.16 0.56
CA GLU A 294 4.50 -21.26 0.19
C GLU A 294 3.89 -19.87 -0.06
N ASN A 295 2.81 -19.84 -0.85
CA ASN A 295 1.99 -18.65 -1.03
C ASN A 295 1.02 -18.47 0.15
N ASN A 296 0.48 -17.25 0.32
CA ASN A 296 -0.45 -16.92 1.40
C ASN A 296 -1.83 -16.48 0.86
N PRO A 297 -2.64 -17.40 0.32
CA PRO A 297 -3.95 -17.05 -0.23
C PRO A 297 -4.91 -16.60 0.89
N PRO A 298 -5.81 -15.65 0.61
CA PRO A 298 -6.88 -15.29 1.54
C PRO A 298 -7.84 -16.46 1.77
N PHE A 299 -8.47 -16.50 2.96
CA PHE A 299 -9.51 -17.48 3.27
C PHE A 299 -10.76 -17.30 2.41
N ASP A 300 -11.16 -16.05 2.16
CA ASP A 300 -12.27 -15.73 1.27
C ASP A 300 -11.80 -15.80 -0.19
N ASN A 301 -12.57 -16.50 -1.01
CA ASN A 301 -12.27 -16.72 -2.42
C ASN A 301 -12.90 -15.67 -3.35
N GLY A 302 -13.71 -14.73 -2.83
CA GLY A 302 -14.35 -13.69 -3.64
C GLY A 302 -15.33 -14.28 -4.67
N VAL A 303 -16.16 -15.25 -4.26
CA VAL A 303 -17.01 -16.03 -5.16
C VAL A 303 -17.87 -15.14 -6.07
N LEU A 304 -18.53 -14.11 -5.52
CA LEU A 304 -19.36 -13.20 -6.31
C LEU A 304 -18.53 -12.34 -7.29
N ASN A 305 -17.32 -11.93 -6.92
CA ASN A 305 -16.39 -11.25 -7.83
C ASN A 305 -16.02 -12.14 -9.02
N ALA A 306 -15.66 -13.40 -8.74
CA ALA A 306 -15.29 -14.36 -9.76
C ALA A 306 -16.47 -14.66 -10.71
N GLN A 307 -17.68 -14.83 -10.16
CA GLN A 307 -18.89 -15.05 -10.96
C GLN A 307 -19.22 -13.86 -11.86
N LEU A 308 -19.20 -12.63 -11.32
CA LEU A 308 -19.42 -11.41 -12.11
C LEU A 308 -18.40 -11.30 -13.25
N LEU A 309 -17.10 -11.46 -12.94
CA LEU A 309 -16.04 -11.40 -13.95
C LEU A 309 -16.23 -12.49 -15.01
N GLN A 310 -16.50 -13.74 -14.62
CA GLN A 310 -16.66 -14.85 -15.55
C GLN A 310 -17.80 -14.60 -16.54
N GLN A 311 -18.94 -14.09 -16.07
CA GLN A 311 -20.08 -13.78 -16.93
C GLN A 311 -19.85 -12.55 -17.81
N ALA A 312 -19.16 -11.53 -17.29
CA ALA A 312 -18.90 -10.28 -17.99
C ALA A 312 -17.76 -10.38 -19.02
N LYS A 313 -16.79 -11.29 -18.81
CA LYS A 313 -15.56 -11.38 -19.61
C LYS A 313 -15.79 -11.39 -21.12
N PRO A 314 -16.70 -12.21 -21.70
CA PRO A 314 -16.92 -12.23 -23.14
C PRO A 314 -17.39 -10.87 -23.70
N PHE A 315 -18.16 -10.13 -22.91
CA PHE A 315 -18.69 -8.82 -23.29
C PHE A 315 -17.64 -7.72 -23.14
N VAL A 316 -16.78 -7.80 -22.12
CA VAL A 316 -15.61 -6.92 -21.99
C VAL A 316 -14.66 -7.11 -23.17
N ASP A 317 -14.39 -8.35 -23.58
CA ASP A 317 -13.52 -8.67 -24.72
C ASP A 317 -14.11 -8.14 -26.03
N ALA A 318 -15.42 -8.27 -26.21
CA ALA A 318 -16.14 -7.80 -27.39
C ALA A 318 -16.46 -6.29 -27.38
N ARG A 319 -16.14 -5.57 -26.29
CA ARG A 319 -16.56 -4.17 -26.04
C ARG A 319 -18.07 -3.96 -26.21
N GLN A 320 -18.85 -4.85 -25.61
CA GLN A 320 -20.32 -4.81 -25.65
C GLN A 320 -20.88 -4.54 -24.26
N SER A 321 -21.87 -3.66 -24.19
CA SER A 321 -22.63 -3.47 -22.96
C SER A 321 -23.47 -4.70 -22.63
N LYS A 322 -23.50 -5.07 -21.35
CA LYS A 322 -24.33 -6.16 -20.85
C LYS A 322 -24.83 -5.85 -19.45
N THR A 323 -26.04 -6.32 -19.14
CA THR A 323 -26.64 -6.19 -17.81
C THR A 323 -26.73 -7.56 -17.12
N PHE A 324 -26.41 -7.59 -15.83
CA PHE A 324 -26.45 -8.76 -14.96
C PHE A 324 -27.20 -8.45 -13.67
N TRP A 325 -27.70 -9.49 -13.00
CA TRP A 325 -28.46 -9.40 -11.75
C TRP A 325 -27.94 -10.44 -10.76
N PHE A 326 -27.73 -10.01 -9.52
CA PHE A 326 -27.21 -10.85 -8.44
C PHE A 326 -27.89 -10.53 -7.11
N ASP A 327 -27.98 -11.52 -6.24
CA ASP A 327 -28.17 -11.28 -4.81
C ASP A 327 -26.81 -10.97 -4.17
N ILE A 328 -26.80 -10.14 -3.13
CA ILE A 328 -25.57 -9.77 -2.41
C ILE A 328 -25.77 -9.81 -0.89
N ARG A 329 -24.74 -10.23 -0.16
CA ARG A 329 -24.71 -10.30 1.29
C ARG A 329 -23.48 -9.56 1.84
N ASN A 330 -23.52 -9.23 3.13
CA ASN A 330 -22.42 -8.51 3.79
C ASN A 330 -21.09 -9.30 3.77
N THR A 331 -21.14 -10.60 3.52
CA THR A 331 -19.97 -11.47 3.31
C THR A 331 -19.35 -11.33 1.93
N ASP A 332 -20.08 -10.81 0.94
CA ASP A 332 -19.60 -10.55 -0.42
C ASP A 332 -18.86 -9.21 -0.46
N ARG A 333 -17.54 -9.29 -0.36
CA ARG A 333 -16.65 -8.12 -0.20
C ARG A 333 -15.97 -7.76 -1.51
N SER A 334 -15.62 -6.49 -1.66
CA SER A 334 -14.85 -5.97 -2.79
C SER A 334 -15.50 -6.20 -4.17
N VAL A 335 -16.83 -6.37 -4.21
CA VAL A 335 -17.55 -6.73 -5.44
C VAL A 335 -17.37 -5.66 -6.50
N GLY A 336 -16.92 -6.07 -7.69
CA GLY A 336 -16.58 -5.21 -8.82
C GLY A 336 -15.07 -5.02 -9.04
N ALA A 337 -14.24 -5.37 -8.06
CA ALA A 337 -12.78 -5.21 -8.13
C ALA A 337 -12.16 -6.04 -9.26
N SER A 338 -12.48 -7.33 -9.35
CA SER A 338 -11.90 -8.23 -10.37
C SER A 338 -12.33 -7.86 -11.78
N LEU A 339 -13.59 -7.43 -11.95
CA LEU A 339 -14.07 -6.92 -13.23
C LEU A 339 -13.32 -5.64 -13.63
N SER A 340 -13.16 -4.71 -12.70
CA SER A 340 -12.44 -3.44 -12.94
C SER A 340 -10.97 -3.68 -13.26
N GLY A 341 -10.32 -4.61 -12.56
CA GLY A 341 -8.94 -5.01 -12.84
C GLY A 341 -8.80 -5.62 -14.23
N TYR A 342 -9.71 -6.51 -14.62
CA TYR A 342 -9.71 -7.10 -15.96
C TYR A 342 -9.91 -6.03 -17.05
N ILE A 343 -10.89 -5.13 -16.91
CA ILE A 343 -11.09 -4.02 -17.84
C ILE A 343 -9.85 -3.14 -17.94
N ALA A 344 -9.25 -2.77 -16.81
CA ALA A 344 -8.07 -1.91 -16.78
C ALA A 344 -6.85 -2.58 -17.43
N GLN A 345 -6.68 -3.89 -17.26
CA GLN A 345 -5.62 -4.66 -17.90
C GLN A 345 -5.81 -4.75 -19.41
N THR A 346 -7.04 -4.94 -19.89
CA THR A 346 -7.32 -5.16 -21.31
C THR A 346 -7.49 -3.87 -22.10
N HIS A 347 -8.13 -2.85 -21.51
CA HIS A 347 -8.56 -1.63 -22.20
C HIS A 347 -8.16 -0.33 -21.50
N GLY A 348 -7.47 -0.40 -20.34
CA GLY A 348 -7.14 0.77 -19.53
C GLY A 348 -8.32 1.31 -18.71
N ASP A 349 -8.06 2.33 -17.88
CA ASP A 349 -9.01 2.82 -16.86
C ASP A 349 -10.36 3.30 -17.41
N GLN A 350 -10.42 3.76 -18.67
CA GLN A 350 -11.64 4.32 -19.29
C GLN A 350 -12.06 3.60 -20.57
N GLY A 351 -11.41 2.48 -20.90
CA GLY A 351 -11.53 1.85 -22.21
C GLY A 351 -12.90 1.27 -22.54
N LEU A 352 -13.79 1.14 -21.55
CA LEU A 352 -15.15 0.61 -21.70
C LEU A 352 -16.22 1.62 -21.26
N ALA A 353 -15.87 2.90 -21.08
CA ALA A 353 -16.80 3.92 -20.59
C ALA A 353 -18.02 4.16 -21.51
N SER A 354 -17.90 3.91 -22.82
CA SER A 354 -18.99 4.03 -23.79
C SER A 354 -19.99 2.86 -23.73
N ASP A 355 -19.51 1.66 -23.38
CA ASP A 355 -20.25 0.41 -23.50
C ASP A 355 -20.23 -0.37 -22.18
N PRO A 356 -20.81 0.18 -21.10
CA PRO A 356 -20.57 -0.31 -19.75
C PRO A 356 -21.17 -1.69 -19.49
N ILE A 357 -20.49 -2.46 -18.64
CA ILE A 357 -21.08 -3.59 -17.93
C ILE A 357 -21.89 -3.07 -16.75
N LYS A 358 -23.17 -3.43 -16.71
CA LYS A 358 -24.12 -3.04 -15.68
C LYS A 358 -24.44 -4.24 -14.79
N ALA A 359 -24.29 -4.09 -13.48
CA ALA A 359 -24.63 -5.14 -12.53
C ALA A 359 -25.61 -4.59 -11.48
N HIS A 360 -26.77 -5.23 -11.39
CA HIS A 360 -27.78 -4.95 -10.39
C HIS A 360 -27.68 -5.95 -9.24
N PHE A 361 -27.71 -5.43 -8.03
CA PHE A 361 -27.60 -6.20 -6.79
C PHE A 361 -28.81 -5.93 -5.90
N SER A 362 -29.26 -6.98 -5.20
CA SER A 362 -30.31 -6.91 -4.18
C SER A 362 -29.79 -7.48 -2.86
N GLY A 363 -29.84 -6.69 -1.78
CA GLY A 363 -29.38 -7.10 -0.46
C GLY A 363 -28.38 -6.11 0.17
N THR A 364 -27.50 -6.61 1.04
CA THR A 364 -26.50 -5.78 1.73
C THR A 364 -25.12 -6.07 1.16
N ALA A 365 -24.41 -5.07 0.65
CA ALA A 365 -23.04 -5.27 0.19
C ALA A 365 -22.04 -5.27 1.34
N GLY A 366 -21.05 -6.17 1.29
CA GLY A 366 -19.92 -6.16 2.22
C GLY A 366 -19.00 -4.95 2.05
N GLN A 367 -17.90 -4.94 2.82
CA GLN A 367 -16.87 -3.91 2.72
C GLN A 367 -16.37 -3.75 1.28
N SER A 368 -16.02 -2.51 0.90
CA SER A 368 -15.35 -2.20 -0.37
C SER A 368 -16.20 -2.46 -1.63
N PHE A 369 -17.53 -2.32 -1.56
CA PHE A 369 -18.39 -2.40 -2.75
C PHE A 369 -17.98 -1.39 -3.83
N GLY A 370 -17.67 -1.86 -5.05
CA GLY A 370 -17.17 -1.02 -6.14
C GLY A 370 -15.77 -0.44 -5.89
N VAL A 371 -14.93 -1.11 -5.10
CA VAL A 371 -13.53 -0.72 -4.93
C VAL A 371 -12.77 -0.80 -6.25
N TRP A 372 -11.96 0.22 -6.54
CA TRP A 372 -11.22 0.35 -7.79
C TRP A 372 -12.10 0.36 -9.05
N ASN A 373 -13.33 0.90 -8.96
CA ASN A 373 -14.26 0.88 -10.09
C ASN A 373 -13.67 1.57 -11.34
N ALA A 374 -13.59 0.83 -12.44
CA ALA A 374 -13.08 1.32 -13.71
C ALA A 374 -14.18 2.01 -14.55
N GLY A 375 -13.77 2.84 -15.51
CA GLY A 375 -14.66 3.37 -16.55
C GLY A 375 -15.25 2.23 -17.39
N GLY A 376 -16.57 2.12 -17.36
CA GLY A 376 -17.31 1.02 -17.99
C GLY A 376 -17.87 -0.02 -17.00
N VAL A 377 -17.77 0.23 -15.70
CA VAL A 377 -18.47 -0.57 -14.68
C VAL A 377 -19.54 0.28 -14.01
N GLU A 378 -20.80 -0.17 -14.12
CA GLU A 378 -21.95 0.45 -13.44
C GLU A 378 -22.59 -0.53 -12.46
N LEU A 379 -22.54 -0.19 -11.17
CA LEU A 379 -23.05 -1.02 -10.09
C LEU A 379 -24.30 -0.36 -9.49
N TYR A 380 -25.40 -1.08 -9.48
CA TYR A 380 -26.68 -0.62 -8.94
C TYR A 380 -27.07 -1.51 -7.78
N LEU A 381 -27.23 -0.96 -6.59
CA LEU A 381 -27.59 -1.70 -5.38
C LEU A 381 -28.96 -1.25 -4.87
N THR A 382 -29.88 -2.21 -4.76
CA THR A 382 -31.15 -2.04 -4.04
C THR A 382 -31.01 -2.69 -2.67
N GLY A 383 -30.83 -1.86 -1.63
CA GLY A 383 -30.45 -2.28 -0.29
C GLY A 383 -29.51 -1.27 0.36
N ASP A 384 -28.47 -1.75 1.04
CA ASP A 384 -27.46 -0.95 1.74
C ASP A 384 -26.05 -1.54 1.58
N ALA A 385 -25.02 -0.77 1.92
CA ALA A 385 -23.63 -1.23 1.86
C ALA A 385 -22.87 -0.84 3.13
N ASN A 386 -21.84 -1.60 3.46
CA ASN A 386 -20.94 -1.27 4.56
C ASN A 386 -19.90 -0.21 4.13
N ASP A 387 -18.74 -0.18 4.77
CA ASP A 387 -17.69 0.82 4.57
C ASP A 387 -17.01 0.71 3.20
N TYR A 388 -16.29 1.77 2.83
CA TYR A 388 -15.39 1.82 1.69
C TYR A 388 -16.05 1.74 0.32
N VAL A 389 -17.34 2.07 0.20
CA VAL A 389 -18.03 2.13 -1.10
C VAL A 389 -17.28 3.05 -2.05
N GLY A 390 -16.96 2.55 -3.25
CA GLY A 390 -16.24 3.32 -4.27
C GLY A 390 -14.81 3.72 -3.87
N LYS A 391 -14.19 3.03 -2.91
CA LYS A 391 -12.79 3.23 -2.52
C LYS A 391 -11.88 3.17 -3.77
N GLY A 392 -11.09 4.22 -3.98
CA GLY A 392 -10.17 4.36 -5.10
C GLY A 392 -10.79 4.22 -6.50
N MET A 393 -12.08 4.51 -6.62
CA MET A 393 -12.79 4.51 -7.88
C MET A 393 -12.17 5.51 -8.87
N ALA A 394 -11.92 5.05 -10.10
CA ALA A 394 -11.33 5.85 -11.17
C ALA A 394 -12.33 6.25 -12.27
N GLY A 395 -13.48 5.57 -12.33
CA GLY A 395 -14.51 5.81 -13.33
C GLY A 395 -15.77 5.00 -13.04
N GLY A 396 -16.70 5.03 -14.00
CA GLY A 396 -17.95 4.27 -13.90
C GLY A 396 -18.98 4.91 -12.98
N LEU A 397 -19.93 4.09 -12.51
CA LEU A 397 -21.09 4.51 -11.73
C LEU A 397 -21.34 3.54 -10.58
N ILE A 398 -21.64 4.07 -9.41
CA ILE A 398 -22.22 3.32 -8.30
C ILE A 398 -23.50 4.04 -7.88
N ALA A 399 -24.63 3.34 -7.84
CA ALA A 399 -25.91 3.90 -7.43
C ALA A 399 -26.55 2.99 -6.37
N ILE A 400 -26.87 3.54 -5.20
CA ILE A 400 -27.37 2.80 -4.05
C ILE A 400 -28.67 3.43 -3.58
N ARG A 401 -29.72 2.62 -3.45
CA ARG A 401 -31.04 3.04 -3.01
C ARG A 401 -31.70 2.01 -2.11
N PRO A 402 -32.60 2.42 -1.20
CA PRO A 402 -33.37 1.48 -0.41
C PRO A 402 -34.35 0.67 -1.29
N PRO A 403 -34.80 -0.51 -0.83
CA PRO A 403 -35.85 -1.26 -1.49
C PRO A 403 -37.16 -0.46 -1.63
N VAL A 404 -37.90 -0.73 -2.70
CA VAL A 404 -39.23 -0.14 -2.90
C VAL A 404 -40.15 -0.56 -1.74
N GLY A 405 -40.88 0.39 -1.17
CA GLY A 405 -41.77 0.14 -0.02
C GLY A 405 -41.08 0.23 1.35
N SER A 406 -39.82 0.67 1.41
CA SER A 406 -39.14 0.96 2.69
C SER A 406 -39.92 2.01 3.49
N ALA A 407 -40.23 1.70 4.75
CA ALA A 407 -41.06 2.56 5.61
C ALA A 407 -40.32 3.80 6.15
N PHE A 408 -38.98 3.82 6.09
CA PHE A 408 -38.17 4.93 6.56
C PHE A 408 -37.94 5.96 5.45
N LEU A 409 -37.77 7.22 5.86
CA LEU A 409 -37.34 8.30 4.96
C LEU A 409 -35.85 8.16 4.67
N SER A 410 -35.47 8.03 3.40
CA SER A 410 -34.08 7.80 2.96
C SER A 410 -33.10 8.78 3.60
N HIS A 411 -33.42 10.08 3.60
CA HIS A 411 -32.52 11.14 4.09
C HIS A 411 -32.32 11.14 5.61
N LYS A 412 -33.03 10.29 6.35
CA LYS A 412 -32.88 10.10 7.80
C LYS A 412 -32.16 8.81 8.16
N ALA A 413 -32.01 7.87 7.22
CA ALA A 413 -31.41 6.56 7.44
C ALA A 413 -30.00 6.47 6.85
N SER A 414 -29.13 5.69 7.49
CA SER A 414 -27.83 5.35 6.92
C SER A 414 -28.01 4.31 5.80
N ILE A 415 -27.22 4.44 4.72
CA ILE A 415 -27.26 3.53 3.58
C ILE A 415 -25.88 3.04 3.13
N ILE A 416 -24.83 3.80 3.46
CA ILE A 416 -23.43 3.44 3.21
C ILE A 416 -22.58 3.77 4.44
N GLY A 417 -21.51 3.01 4.64
CA GLY A 417 -20.62 3.15 5.79
C GLY A 417 -19.61 4.30 5.69
N ASN A 418 -18.49 4.12 6.37
CA ASN A 418 -17.40 5.07 6.53
C ASN A 418 -16.43 5.05 5.35
N THR A 419 -15.64 6.12 5.22
CA THR A 419 -14.49 6.21 4.30
C THR A 419 -14.86 5.88 2.83
N CYS A 420 -16.09 6.17 2.44
CA CYS A 420 -16.54 6.01 1.06
C CYS A 420 -15.78 6.98 0.14
N LEU A 421 -15.51 6.55 -1.09
CA LEU A 421 -14.73 7.29 -2.11
C LEU A 421 -13.29 7.62 -1.71
N TYR A 422 -12.71 6.89 -0.75
CA TYR A 422 -11.35 7.15 -0.31
C TYR A 422 -10.34 7.11 -1.46
N GLY A 423 -9.73 8.25 -1.77
CA GLY A 423 -8.73 8.36 -2.83
C GLY A 423 -9.28 8.22 -4.25
N ALA A 424 -10.59 8.36 -4.45
CA ALA A 424 -11.20 8.24 -5.78
C ALA A 424 -10.65 9.30 -6.75
N THR A 425 -10.35 8.91 -8.00
CA THR A 425 -9.78 9.79 -9.04
C THR A 425 -10.77 10.14 -10.14
N GLY A 426 -11.99 9.59 -10.10
CA GLY A 426 -13.03 9.83 -11.10
C GLY A 426 -14.29 9.01 -10.84
N GLY A 427 -15.26 9.10 -11.74
CA GLY A 427 -16.53 8.35 -11.67
C GLY A 427 -17.63 9.03 -10.86
N ARG A 428 -18.79 8.37 -10.79
CA ARG A 428 -20.01 8.88 -10.13
C ARG A 428 -20.53 7.95 -9.03
N LEU A 429 -20.80 8.48 -7.83
CA LEU A 429 -21.51 7.76 -6.76
C LEU A 429 -22.78 8.49 -6.37
N TYR A 430 -23.93 7.80 -6.40
CA TYR A 430 -25.20 8.33 -5.92
C TYR A 430 -25.78 7.44 -4.83
N ALA A 431 -26.05 8.00 -3.66
CA ALA A 431 -26.58 7.26 -2.52
C ALA A 431 -27.84 7.95 -1.97
N ALA A 432 -28.98 7.27 -2.07
CA ALA A 432 -30.26 7.72 -1.52
C ALA A 432 -30.35 7.41 -0.02
N GLY A 433 -29.52 8.08 0.77
CA GLY A 433 -29.46 7.97 2.22
C GLY A 433 -28.19 8.62 2.79
N ARG A 434 -27.95 8.44 4.09
CA ARG A 434 -26.80 9.02 4.79
C ARG A 434 -25.57 8.11 4.71
N ALA A 435 -24.40 8.72 4.60
CA ALA A 435 -23.11 8.05 4.76
C ALA A 435 -22.54 8.22 6.17
N GLY A 436 -21.58 7.36 6.53
CA GLY A 436 -20.80 7.46 7.76
C GLY A 436 -19.75 8.57 7.74
N GLU A 437 -18.73 8.40 8.57
CA GLU A 437 -17.60 9.32 8.72
C GLU A 437 -16.67 9.29 7.51
N ARG A 438 -15.90 10.37 7.32
CA ARG A 438 -14.85 10.49 6.29
C ARG A 438 -15.34 10.24 4.86
N PHE A 439 -16.60 10.58 4.61
CA PHE A 439 -17.15 10.51 3.26
C PHE A 439 -16.37 11.42 2.31
N GLY A 440 -15.86 10.88 1.20
CA GLY A 440 -15.08 11.65 0.24
C GLY A 440 -13.67 12.01 0.72
N VAL A 441 -13.15 11.34 1.75
CA VAL A 441 -11.77 11.57 2.22
C VAL A 441 -10.77 11.35 1.08
N ARG A 442 -9.85 12.28 0.88
CA ARG A 442 -8.88 12.25 -0.23
C ARG A 442 -9.52 12.10 -1.62
N ASN A 443 -10.78 12.50 -1.82
CA ASN A 443 -11.39 12.52 -3.15
C ASN A 443 -10.59 13.46 -4.08
N SER A 444 -10.26 12.95 -5.25
CA SER A 444 -9.37 13.56 -6.23
C SER A 444 -10.06 13.75 -7.59
N GLY A 445 -11.33 13.34 -7.75
CA GLY A 445 -12.03 13.50 -9.03
C GLY A 445 -13.44 12.91 -9.13
N ALA A 446 -13.92 12.18 -8.13
CA ALA A 446 -15.27 11.61 -8.16
C ALA A 446 -16.35 12.69 -7.98
N ILE A 447 -17.47 12.49 -8.65
CA ILE A 447 -18.69 13.30 -8.54
C ILE A 447 -19.72 12.51 -7.74
N THR A 448 -20.33 13.10 -6.73
CA THR A 448 -21.25 12.36 -5.87
C THR A 448 -22.40 13.20 -5.31
N VAL A 449 -23.53 12.53 -5.09
CA VAL A 449 -24.70 13.07 -4.37
C VAL A 449 -25.08 12.08 -3.26
N VAL A 450 -25.26 12.60 -2.05
CA VAL A 450 -25.61 11.83 -0.84
C VAL A 450 -26.57 12.66 0.04
N GLU A 451 -27.42 12.01 0.82
CA GLU A 451 -28.49 12.69 1.58
C GLU A 451 -28.07 13.14 2.99
N GLY A 452 -26.81 12.94 3.36
CA GLY A 452 -26.21 13.38 4.61
C GLY A 452 -24.93 12.60 4.89
N ILE A 453 -24.04 13.14 5.70
CA ILE A 453 -22.73 12.52 5.99
C ILE A 453 -22.36 12.71 7.47
N GLY A 454 -21.50 11.83 7.98
CA GLY A 454 -20.91 11.94 9.32
C GLY A 454 -19.77 12.97 9.39
N ASP A 455 -18.93 12.83 10.41
CA ASP A 455 -17.81 13.72 10.69
C ASP A 455 -16.67 13.58 9.67
N ASN A 456 -15.85 14.61 9.56
CA ASN A 456 -14.66 14.64 8.70
C ASN A 456 -14.96 14.40 7.22
N GLY A 457 -16.14 14.81 6.75
CA GLY A 457 -16.47 14.74 5.32
C GLY A 457 -15.58 15.63 4.47
N CYS A 458 -15.22 15.16 3.28
CA CYS A 458 -14.33 15.83 2.33
C CYS A 458 -12.93 16.15 2.90
N GLU A 459 -12.50 15.46 3.95
CA GLU A 459 -11.16 15.61 4.54
C GLU A 459 -10.09 15.36 3.47
N TYR A 460 -9.13 16.28 3.33
CA TYR A 460 -8.07 16.24 2.32
C TYR A 460 -8.54 16.12 0.86
N MET A 461 -9.75 16.55 0.50
CA MET A 461 -10.22 16.51 -0.88
C MET A 461 -9.39 17.42 -1.80
N THR A 462 -8.94 16.93 -2.95
CA THR A 462 -8.13 17.69 -3.92
C THR A 462 -8.76 17.84 -5.30
N GLY A 463 -9.94 17.26 -5.52
CA GLY A 463 -10.69 17.37 -6.77
C GLY A 463 -12.01 16.59 -6.72
N GLY A 464 -12.85 16.78 -7.74
CA GLY A 464 -14.19 16.19 -7.81
C GLY A 464 -15.28 17.13 -7.29
N ILE A 465 -16.50 16.62 -7.15
CA ILE A 465 -17.67 17.38 -6.68
C ILE A 465 -18.46 16.54 -5.69
N VAL A 466 -18.72 17.06 -4.50
CA VAL A 466 -19.53 16.39 -3.47
C VAL A 466 -20.76 17.25 -3.18
N CYS A 467 -21.95 16.71 -3.44
CA CYS A 467 -23.22 17.33 -3.08
C CYS A 467 -23.85 16.58 -1.90
N VAL A 468 -24.09 17.29 -0.80
CA VAL A 468 -24.75 16.75 0.39
C VAL A 468 -26.14 17.39 0.51
N LEU A 469 -27.20 16.59 0.37
CA LEU A 469 -28.59 17.07 0.40
C LEU A 469 -29.18 17.20 1.82
N GLY A 470 -28.36 16.99 2.84
CA GLY A 470 -28.76 17.01 4.24
C GLY A 470 -27.65 17.52 5.16
N LYS A 471 -27.66 17.07 6.42
CA LYS A 471 -26.67 17.51 7.43
C LYS A 471 -25.30 16.89 7.17
N THR A 472 -24.26 17.66 7.49
CA THR A 472 -22.88 17.20 7.62
C THR A 472 -22.50 17.07 9.09
N GLY A 473 -21.51 16.23 9.40
CA GLY A 473 -20.87 16.20 10.73
C GLY A 473 -19.87 17.35 10.94
N VAL A 474 -19.09 17.27 12.02
CA VAL A 474 -18.05 18.25 12.35
C VAL A 474 -16.82 18.10 11.45
N ASN A 475 -16.00 19.15 11.39
CA ASN A 475 -14.71 19.15 10.67
C ASN A 475 -14.84 18.89 9.16
N PHE A 476 -15.94 19.33 8.55
CA PHE A 476 -16.16 19.22 7.10
C PHE A 476 -15.15 20.07 6.32
N GLY A 477 -14.51 19.47 5.30
CA GLY A 477 -13.58 20.16 4.40
C GLY A 477 -12.21 20.48 5.04
N ALA A 478 -11.79 19.71 6.04
CA ALA A 478 -10.47 19.89 6.65
C ALA A 478 -9.34 19.38 5.74
N GLY A 479 -8.38 20.26 5.46
CA GLY A 479 -7.24 19.98 4.56
C GLY A 479 -7.62 19.99 3.09
#